data_AF-A0A7C6X2Z9-F1
#
_entry.id   AF-A0A7C6X2Z9-F1
#
_cell.length_a   1.000
_cell.length_b   1.000
_cell.length_c   1.000
_cell.angle_alpha   90.00
_cell.angle_beta   90.00
_cell.angle_gamma   90.00
#
_symmetry.space_group_name_H-M   'P 1'
#
loop_
_entity.id
_entity.type
_entity.pdbx_description
1 polymer ?
#
loop_
_entity_poly.entity_id
_entity_poly.type
_entity_poly.pdbx_seq_one_letter_code
_entity_poly.pdbx_strand_id
1 'polypeptide(L)'
;MNQANRHIVIKPLFRCAPNTQCEPVKVMTLIGEAEVQTVKRAAYPVPVCGLPAKKIIAVQVEIVGPTDTIFENKVVKEGVFQVDIVYASCDGLVRHTCLEIPFMTSAHIEGVRPGMHVQNEVIHTEQKTTIVTTSRGGAKCQVFDVMVTATFLIRVTAVAVRNLVECYPTRPCLPYYRQAIPAVRRQ
;
A
#
# COMPACT_ATOMS: atom_id res chain seq x y z
N MET A 1 0.07 -55.80 -2.95
CA MET A 1 -0.86 -54.71 -2.58
C MET A 1 -0.21 -53.38 -2.98
N ASN A 2 -0.25 -53.03 -4.28
CA ASN A 2 0.43 -51.83 -4.80
C ASN A 2 -0.60 -50.94 -5.51
N GLN A 3 -1.15 -49.99 -4.76
CA GLN A 3 -2.06 -48.99 -5.30
C GLN A 3 -1.21 -47.88 -5.91
N ALA A 4 -0.90 -48.01 -7.21
CA ALA A 4 -0.21 -47.00 -7.98
C ALA A 4 -1.12 -45.75 -8.06
N ASN A 5 -0.67 -44.68 -7.42
CA ASN A 5 -1.31 -43.38 -7.40
C ASN A 5 -1.25 -42.80 -8.83
N ARG A 6 -2.30 -43.04 -9.62
CA ARG A 6 -2.43 -42.50 -10.98
C ARG A 6 -2.74 -41.02 -10.86
N HIS A 7 -1.71 -40.20 -10.93
CA HIS A 7 -1.87 -38.76 -11.18
C HIS A 7 -2.59 -38.60 -12.52
N ILE A 8 -3.87 -38.23 -12.46
CA ILE A 8 -4.64 -37.84 -13.64
C ILE A 8 -4.07 -36.49 -14.08
N VAL A 9 -3.15 -36.53 -15.04
CA VAL A 9 -2.74 -35.35 -15.77
C VAL A 9 -3.94 -34.96 -16.64
N ILE A 10 -4.74 -34.01 -16.17
CA ILE A 10 -5.78 -33.38 -16.98
C ILE A 10 -5.05 -32.69 -18.13
N LYS A 11 -5.01 -33.32 -19.31
CA LYS A 11 -4.50 -32.69 -20.53
C LYS A 11 -5.23 -31.36 -20.71
N PRO A 12 -4.54 -30.23 -20.92
CA PRO A 12 -5.20 -28.96 -21.11
C PRO A 12 -6.13 -29.08 -22.32
N LEU A 13 -7.39 -28.71 -22.12
CA LEU A 13 -8.48 -28.69 -23.12
C LEU A 13 -8.26 -27.67 -24.26
N PHE A 14 -7.10 -27.02 -24.32
CA PHE A 14 -6.80 -25.97 -25.28
C PHE A 14 -5.79 -26.46 -26.33
N ARG A 15 -6.28 -26.87 -27.50
CA ARG A 15 -5.43 -26.89 -28.71
C ARG A 15 -5.25 -25.44 -29.15
N CYS A 16 -4.02 -24.94 -29.15
CA CYS A 16 -3.70 -23.65 -29.79
C CYS A 16 -4.09 -23.73 -31.27
N ALA A 17 -4.74 -22.69 -31.78
CA ALA A 17 -5.10 -22.60 -33.19
C ALA A 17 -3.82 -22.46 -34.05
N PRO A 18 -3.82 -22.95 -35.30
CA PRO A 18 -2.71 -22.70 -36.21
C PRO A 18 -2.53 -21.19 -36.44
N ASN A 19 -1.28 -20.71 -36.48
CA ASN A 19 -0.90 -19.30 -36.57
C ASN A 19 -1.25 -18.42 -35.34
N THR A 20 -1.30 -18.99 -34.14
CA THR A 20 -1.35 -18.21 -32.89
C THR A 20 -0.13 -18.44 -32.01
N GLN A 21 0.40 -17.37 -31.42
CA GLN A 21 1.37 -17.43 -30.34
C GLN A 21 0.60 -17.44 -29.02
N CYS A 22 0.91 -18.43 -28.17
CA CYS A 22 0.20 -18.72 -26.94
C CYS A 22 1.13 -18.47 -25.75
N GLU A 23 0.75 -17.62 -24.80
CA GLU A 23 1.54 -17.41 -23.57
C GLU A 23 0.67 -17.65 -22.32
N PRO A 24 1.26 -18.21 -21.25
CA PRO A 24 0.52 -18.47 -20.03
C PRO A 24 0.18 -17.17 -19.32
N VAL A 25 -1.08 -17.05 -18.88
CA VAL A 25 -1.56 -15.85 -18.18
C VAL A 25 -1.05 -15.87 -16.75
N LYS A 26 -0.25 -14.86 -16.42
CA LYS A 26 0.20 -14.56 -15.06
C LYS A 26 -0.90 -13.77 -14.35
N VAL A 27 -1.42 -14.32 -13.27
CA VAL A 27 -2.45 -13.68 -12.45
C VAL A 27 -1.89 -13.42 -11.06
N MET A 28 -2.22 -12.28 -10.48
CA MET A 28 -1.91 -12.01 -9.07
C MET A 28 -2.92 -12.71 -8.19
N THR A 29 -2.45 -13.53 -7.25
CA THR A 29 -3.28 -14.20 -6.25
C THR A 29 -3.02 -13.63 -4.88
N LEU A 30 -4.10 -13.34 -4.14
CA LEU A 30 -4.02 -12.94 -2.73
C LEU A 30 -3.52 -14.13 -1.91
N ILE A 31 -2.43 -13.93 -1.20
CA ILE A 31 -1.86 -14.91 -0.25
C ILE A 31 -2.48 -14.69 1.13
N GLY A 32 -2.60 -13.44 1.54
CA GLY A 32 -3.25 -13.07 2.78
C GLY A 32 -3.38 -11.57 2.95
N GLU A 33 -4.15 -11.18 3.95
CA GLU A 33 -4.35 -9.79 4.34
C GLU A 33 -4.37 -9.67 5.87
N ALA A 34 -3.92 -8.53 6.37
CA ALA A 34 -3.94 -8.23 7.78
C ALA A 34 -4.14 -6.73 8.02
N GLU A 35 -4.96 -6.41 9.00
CA GLU A 35 -5.11 -5.07 9.54
C GLU A 35 -4.17 -4.90 10.73
N VAL A 36 -3.38 -3.82 10.72
CA VAL A 36 -2.43 -3.53 11.79
C VAL A 36 -2.54 -2.07 12.19
N GLN A 37 -2.68 -1.84 13.50
CA GLN A 37 -2.68 -0.52 14.09
C GLN A 37 -1.31 -0.19 14.67
N THR A 38 -0.87 1.05 14.49
CA THR A 38 0.31 1.61 15.18
C THR A 38 -0.07 2.87 15.93
N VAL A 39 0.46 3.03 17.13
CA VAL A 39 0.28 4.21 17.97
C VAL A 39 1.66 4.73 18.34
N LYS A 40 1.90 6.01 18.04
CA LYS A 40 3.14 6.70 18.42
C LYS A 40 2.81 7.94 19.22
N ARG A 41 3.53 8.13 20.32
CA ARG A 41 3.43 9.32 21.16
C ARG A 41 4.81 9.93 21.34
N ALA A 42 4.90 11.24 21.17
CA ALA A 42 6.15 11.97 21.30
C ALA A 42 5.88 13.38 21.84
N ALA A 43 6.85 13.89 22.62
CA ALA A 43 6.80 15.22 23.19
C ALA A 43 7.85 16.10 22.51
N TYR A 44 7.41 17.13 21.79
CA TYR A 44 8.28 18.07 21.08
C TYR A 44 8.29 19.43 21.75
N PRO A 45 9.46 20.04 21.99
CA PRO A 45 9.51 21.40 22.54
C PRO A 45 8.86 22.39 21.57
N VAL A 46 8.14 23.37 22.11
CA VAL A 46 7.66 24.50 21.30
C VAL A 46 8.90 25.25 20.76
N PRO A 47 9.07 25.42 19.43
CA PRO A 47 10.35 25.84 18.84
C PRO A 47 10.85 27.22 19.28
N VAL A 48 9.94 28.11 19.67
CA VAL A 48 10.26 29.50 19.98
C VAL A 48 10.40 29.69 21.48
N CYS A 49 11.65 29.70 21.96
CA CYS A 49 11.96 29.98 23.37
C CYS A 49 11.41 31.35 23.79
N GLY A 50 10.74 31.40 24.95
CA GLY A 50 10.15 32.63 25.49
C GLY A 50 8.77 33.00 24.92
N LEU A 51 8.32 32.34 23.86
CA LEU A 51 7.02 32.58 23.23
C LEU A 51 6.14 31.32 23.30
N PRO A 52 5.51 31.07 24.46
CA PRO A 52 4.68 29.89 24.66
C PRO A 52 3.52 29.83 23.65
N ALA A 53 3.15 28.60 23.29
CA ALA A 53 1.93 28.31 22.56
C ALA A 53 0.72 28.60 23.47
N LYS A 54 -0.21 29.38 22.94
CA LYS A 54 -1.49 29.72 23.58
C LYS A 54 -2.58 28.73 23.19
N LYS A 55 -2.66 28.36 21.91
CA LYS A 55 -3.71 27.49 21.37
C LYS A 55 -3.25 26.78 20.10
N ILE A 56 -3.60 25.50 19.98
CA ILE A 56 -3.47 24.75 18.71
C ILE A 56 -4.64 25.13 17.80
N ILE A 57 -4.35 25.51 16.56
CA ILE A 57 -5.35 25.92 15.57
C ILE A 57 -5.72 24.73 14.69
N ALA A 58 -4.72 24.07 14.13
CA ALA A 58 -4.89 22.92 13.26
C ALA A 58 -3.68 22.00 13.38
N VAL A 59 -3.91 20.71 13.17
CA VAL A 59 -2.84 19.72 13.05
C VAL A 59 -3.18 18.78 11.90
N GLN A 60 -2.22 18.52 11.04
CA GLN A 60 -2.33 17.60 9.91
C GLN A 60 -1.24 16.54 10.02
N VAL A 61 -1.54 15.33 9.56
CA VAL A 61 -0.61 14.20 9.58
C VAL A 61 -0.53 13.62 8.18
N GLU A 62 0.69 13.47 7.68
CA GLU A 62 1.01 12.79 6.45
C GLU A 62 1.96 11.62 6.73
N ILE A 63 1.85 10.54 5.95
CA ILE A 63 2.74 9.38 6.04
C ILE A 63 3.76 9.49 4.91
N VAL A 64 5.01 9.71 5.26
CA VAL A 64 6.11 9.93 4.32
C VAL A 64 7.01 8.71 4.25
N GLY A 65 7.38 8.34 3.01
CA GLY A 65 8.31 7.25 2.72
C GLY A 65 7.94 5.89 3.30
N PRO A 66 6.67 5.41 3.21
CA PRO A 66 6.34 4.08 3.72
C PRO A 66 7.06 2.98 2.93
N THR A 67 7.75 2.09 3.64
CA THR A 67 8.45 0.94 3.07
C THR A 67 7.95 -0.37 3.68
N ASP A 68 7.95 -1.43 2.90
CA ASP A 68 7.55 -2.77 3.36
C ASP A 68 8.66 -3.78 3.09
N THR A 69 9.06 -4.46 4.17
CA THR A 69 10.03 -5.55 4.11
C THR A 69 9.32 -6.85 4.43
N ILE A 70 9.41 -7.81 3.50
CA ILE A 70 8.77 -9.11 3.64
C ILE A 70 9.76 -10.13 4.22
N PHE A 71 9.37 -10.75 5.32
CA PHE A 71 10.00 -11.92 5.91
C PHE A 71 9.08 -13.14 5.74
N GLU A 72 9.56 -14.32 6.11
CA GLU A 72 8.70 -15.50 6.16
C GLU A 72 7.56 -15.29 7.18
N ASN A 73 6.33 -15.46 6.71
CA ASN A 73 5.07 -15.26 7.42
C ASN A 73 4.86 -13.87 8.05
N LYS A 74 5.65 -12.87 7.67
CA LYS A 74 5.62 -11.56 8.32
C LYS A 74 5.93 -10.44 7.36
N VAL A 75 5.19 -9.35 7.43
CA VAL A 75 5.48 -8.09 6.74
C VAL A 75 5.80 -7.04 7.78
N VAL A 76 6.93 -6.36 7.63
CA VAL A 76 7.33 -5.22 8.47
C VAL A 76 7.13 -3.95 7.65
N LYS A 77 6.33 -3.04 8.19
CA LYS A 77 6.05 -1.73 7.61
C LYS A 77 6.75 -0.65 8.42
N GLU A 78 7.47 0.22 7.72
CA GLU A 78 8.21 1.33 8.29
C GLU A 78 7.83 2.62 7.58
N GLY A 79 8.01 3.76 8.25
CA GLY A 79 7.76 5.07 7.66
C GLY A 79 7.85 6.18 8.70
N VAL A 80 7.49 7.40 8.29
CA VAL A 80 7.50 8.58 9.16
C VAL A 80 6.14 9.24 9.11
N PHE A 81 5.57 9.54 10.29
CA PHE A 81 4.47 10.49 10.40
C PHE A 81 5.05 11.89 10.41
N GLN A 82 4.84 12.63 9.32
CA GLN A 82 5.08 14.06 9.28
C GLN A 82 3.85 14.77 9.84
N VAL A 83 4.01 15.51 10.93
CA VAL A 83 2.90 16.20 11.61
C VAL A 83 3.13 17.69 11.53
N ASP A 84 2.22 18.38 10.86
CA ASP A 84 2.21 19.82 10.71
C ASP A 84 1.30 20.45 11.75
N ILE A 85 1.86 21.28 12.64
CA ILE A 85 1.12 21.95 13.71
C ILE A 85 1.07 23.45 13.42
N VAL A 86 -0.14 23.98 13.29
CA VAL A 86 -0.41 25.42 13.25
C VAL A 86 -0.96 25.86 14.60
N TYR A 87 -0.34 26.86 15.22
CA TYR A 87 -0.68 27.30 16.57
C TYR A 87 -0.61 28.83 16.73
N ALA A 88 -1.43 29.36 17.63
CA ALA A 88 -1.34 30.72 18.11
C ALA A 88 -0.41 30.78 19.32
N SER A 89 0.50 31.73 19.33
CA SER A 89 1.42 32.01 20.43
C SER A 89 0.94 33.16 21.31
N CYS A 90 1.58 33.33 22.47
CA CYS A 90 1.19 34.35 23.44
C CYS A 90 1.43 35.80 22.99
N ASP A 91 2.28 36.05 22.00
CA ASP A 91 2.48 37.35 21.35
C ASP A 91 1.41 37.67 20.28
N GLY A 92 0.42 36.80 20.09
CA GLY A 92 -0.69 37.00 19.16
C GLY A 92 -0.40 36.60 17.71
N LEU A 93 0.77 36.05 17.42
CA LEU A 93 1.11 35.56 16.09
C LEU A 93 0.61 34.12 15.85
N VAL A 94 0.39 33.79 14.58
CA VAL A 94 0.16 32.40 14.13
C VAL A 94 1.49 31.85 13.63
N ARG A 95 1.85 30.66 14.11
CA ARG A 95 3.09 29.97 13.80
C ARG A 95 2.82 28.57 13.28
N HIS A 96 3.78 28.04 12.54
CA HIS A 96 3.80 26.69 12.02
C HIS A 96 5.07 25.98 12.51
N THR A 97 4.93 24.69 12.79
CA THR A 97 6.07 23.79 13.02
C THR A 97 5.74 22.43 12.41
N CYS A 98 6.76 21.77 11.89
CA CYS A 98 6.69 20.39 11.41
C CYS A 98 7.49 19.50 12.34
N LEU A 99 7.01 18.29 12.59
CA LEU A 99 7.70 17.27 13.37
C LEU A 99 7.57 15.90 12.70
N GLU A 100 8.59 15.08 12.88
CA GLU A 100 8.69 13.76 12.27
C GLU A 100 8.70 12.70 13.36
N ILE A 101 7.72 11.78 13.31
CA ILE A 101 7.60 10.66 14.25
C ILE A 101 7.78 9.35 13.47
N PRO A 102 8.94 8.70 13.55
CA PRO A 102 9.15 7.42 12.87
C PRO A 102 8.28 6.32 13.49
N PHE A 103 7.79 5.42 12.64
CA PHE A 103 7.07 4.23 13.06
C PHE A 103 7.59 2.97 12.39
N MET A 104 7.39 1.86 13.09
CA MET A 104 7.59 0.51 12.62
C MET A 104 6.46 -0.33 13.19
N THR A 105 5.83 -1.14 12.35
CA THR A 105 4.81 -2.10 12.74
C THR A 105 4.95 -3.37 11.90
N SER A 106 4.37 -4.47 12.37
CA SER A 106 4.47 -5.74 11.65
C SER A 106 3.14 -6.48 11.63
N ALA A 107 2.80 -7.04 10.46
CA ALA A 107 1.69 -7.95 10.27
C ALA A 107 2.20 -9.39 10.19
N HIS A 108 1.56 -10.29 10.93
CA HIS A 108 1.77 -11.73 10.76
C HIS A 108 0.76 -12.26 9.73
N ILE A 109 1.26 -12.79 8.62
CA ILE A 109 0.44 -13.28 7.50
C ILE A 109 1.03 -14.61 7.04
N GLU A 110 0.34 -15.71 7.35
CA GLU A 110 0.79 -17.06 7.00
C GLU A 110 0.95 -17.26 5.49
N GLY A 111 2.00 -17.97 5.08
CA GLY A 111 2.30 -18.28 3.68
C GLY A 111 3.05 -17.18 2.93
N VAL A 112 3.28 -16.02 3.54
CA VAL A 112 4.04 -14.92 2.94
C VAL A 112 5.53 -15.21 2.93
N ARG A 113 6.21 -14.88 1.83
CA ARG A 113 7.65 -15.09 1.64
C ARG A 113 8.31 -13.90 0.94
N PRO A 114 9.63 -13.69 1.14
CA PRO A 114 10.36 -12.66 0.41
C PRO A 114 10.17 -12.76 -1.11
N GLY A 115 10.06 -11.61 -1.78
CA GLY A 115 9.82 -11.53 -3.23
C GLY A 115 8.35 -11.50 -3.66
N MET A 116 7.40 -11.60 -2.72
CA MET A 116 5.99 -11.32 -2.98
C MET A 116 5.72 -9.81 -3.10
N HIS A 117 4.52 -9.45 -3.58
CA HIS A 117 4.11 -8.06 -3.75
C HIS A 117 3.18 -7.61 -2.62
N VAL A 118 3.51 -6.50 -1.98
CA VAL A 118 2.68 -5.89 -0.93
C VAL A 118 1.89 -4.73 -1.52
N GLN A 119 0.58 -4.73 -1.27
CA GLN A 119 -0.29 -3.59 -1.49
C GLN A 119 -0.72 -3.03 -0.13
N ASN A 120 -0.63 -1.72 0.02
CA ASN A 120 -0.98 -1.04 1.26
C ASN A 120 -2.15 -0.10 1.07
N GLU A 121 -2.97 -0.05 2.09
CA GLU A 121 -4.06 0.90 2.20
C GLU A 121 -4.08 1.46 3.63
N VAL A 122 -4.27 2.76 3.77
CA VAL A 122 -4.44 3.41 5.08
C VAL A 122 -5.93 3.47 5.33
N ILE A 123 -6.42 2.66 6.28
CA ILE A 123 -7.85 2.61 6.62
C ILE A 123 -8.24 3.87 7.40
N HIS A 124 -7.43 4.20 8.41
CA HIS A 124 -7.75 5.26 9.35
C HIS A 124 -6.50 5.93 9.91
N THR A 125 -6.59 7.22 10.19
CA THR A 125 -5.55 7.99 10.87
C THR A 125 -6.20 8.96 11.84
N GLU A 126 -5.88 8.82 13.12
CA GLU A 126 -6.27 9.74 14.18
C GLU A 126 -5.02 10.43 14.73
N GLN A 127 -5.20 11.68 15.15
CA GLN A 127 -4.16 12.40 15.86
C GLN A 127 -4.75 13.19 17.01
N LYS A 128 -4.00 13.23 18.11
CA LYS A 128 -4.32 14.00 19.31
C LYS A 128 -3.08 14.75 19.73
N THR A 129 -3.16 16.07 19.69
CA THR A 129 -2.08 16.95 20.11
C THR A 129 -2.54 17.85 21.25
N THR A 130 -1.73 17.95 22.31
CA THR A 130 -2.00 18.82 23.46
C THR A 130 -0.77 19.64 23.84
N ILE A 131 -0.99 20.80 24.46
CA ILE A 131 0.10 21.63 24.99
C ILE A 131 0.29 21.23 26.46
N VAL A 132 1.46 20.68 26.78
CA VAL A 132 1.82 20.33 28.16
C VAL A 132 2.86 21.33 28.65
N THR A 133 2.60 21.93 29.82
CA THR A 133 3.58 22.79 30.48
C THR A 133 4.39 21.95 31.47
N THR A 134 5.69 21.92 31.28
CA THR A 134 6.67 21.24 32.13
C THR A 134 7.50 22.29 32.87
N SER A 135 7.94 21.98 34.08
CA SER A 135 8.93 22.80 34.80
C SER A 135 10.24 22.03 34.88
N ARG A 136 11.34 22.63 34.42
CA ARG A 136 12.68 22.08 34.58
C ARG A 136 13.59 23.18 35.12
N GLY A 137 14.15 22.97 36.31
CA GLY A 137 15.06 23.93 36.95
C GLY A 137 14.45 25.32 37.22
N GLY A 138 13.13 25.40 37.48
CA GLY A 138 12.43 26.66 37.73
C GLY A 138 11.94 27.40 36.46
N ALA A 139 12.40 27.01 35.27
CA ALA A 139 11.88 27.52 34.01
C ALA A 139 10.64 26.72 33.56
N LYS A 140 9.57 27.43 33.15
CA LYS A 140 8.37 26.84 32.54
C LYS A 140 8.64 26.62 31.05
N CYS A 141 8.64 25.37 30.61
CA CYS A 141 8.81 24.97 29.22
C CYS A 141 7.55 24.27 28.71
N GLN A 142 7.06 24.66 27.54
CA GLN A 142 5.94 23.97 26.90
C GLN A 142 6.44 22.95 25.88
N VAL A 143 5.74 21.82 25.81
CA VAL A 143 5.92 20.79 24.78
C VAL A 143 4.58 20.51 24.13
N PHE A 144 4.59 20.21 22.83
CA PHE A 144 3.51 19.55 22.14
C PHE A 144 3.59 18.06 22.44
N ASP A 145 2.62 17.55 23.18
CA ASP A 145 2.41 16.11 23.39
C ASP A 145 1.52 15.61 22.25
N VAL A 146 2.14 14.93 21.29
CA VAL A 146 1.55 14.49 20.03
C VAL A 146 1.37 12.98 20.09
N MET A 147 0.15 12.51 19.82
CA MET A 147 -0.18 11.10 19.65
C MET A 147 -0.77 10.90 18.26
N VAL A 148 -0.19 9.99 17.47
CA VAL A 148 -0.68 9.59 16.16
C VAL A 148 -1.04 8.11 16.21
N THR A 149 -2.23 7.78 15.74
CA THR A 149 -2.73 6.43 15.58
C THR A 149 -3.02 6.21 14.10
N ALA A 150 -2.42 5.21 13.48
CA ALA A 150 -2.74 4.84 12.10
C ALA A 150 -3.05 3.35 12.00
N THR A 151 -4.04 3.04 11.17
CA THR A 151 -4.46 1.68 10.87
C THR A 151 -4.19 1.39 9.40
N PHE A 152 -3.42 0.33 9.15
CA PHE A 152 -3.03 -0.11 7.81
C PHE A 152 -3.69 -1.43 7.48
N LEU A 153 -4.22 -1.54 6.26
CA LEU A 153 -4.55 -2.82 5.65
C LEU A 153 -3.40 -3.23 4.74
N ILE A 154 -2.77 -4.35 5.08
CA ILE A 154 -1.65 -4.92 4.32
C ILE A 154 -2.19 -6.13 3.57
N ARG A 155 -2.10 -6.11 2.24
CA ARG A 155 -2.45 -7.23 1.36
C ARG A 155 -1.21 -7.75 0.66
N VAL A 156 -0.96 -9.05 0.75
CA VAL A 156 0.18 -9.69 0.08
C VAL A 156 -0.31 -10.55 -1.06
N THR A 157 0.30 -10.37 -2.22
CA THR A 157 -0.03 -11.08 -3.46
C THR A 157 1.21 -11.73 -4.05
N ALA A 158 1.01 -12.87 -4.72
CA ALA A 158 2.06 -13.54 -5.47
C ALA A 158 1.59 -13.79 -6.90
N VAL A 159 2.54 -13.91 -7.83
CA VAL A 159 2.25 -14.30 -9.21
C VAL A 159 1.94 -15.79 -9.24
N ALA A 160 0.72 -16.14 -9.65
CA ALA A 160 0.34 -17.50 -9.98
C ALA A 160 0.22 -17.63 -11.50
N VAL A 161 0.93 -18.61 -12.06
CA VAL A 161 0.73 -19.01 -13.46
C VAL A 161 -0.50 -19.92 -13.47
N ARG A 162 -1.59 -19.45 -14.07
CA ARG A 162 -2.77 -20.31 -14.28
C ARG A 162 -2.59 -21.06 -15.61
N ASN A 163 -3.31 -22.18 -15.74
CA ASN A 163 -3.45 -22.90 -17.02
C ASN A 163 -4.31 -22.12 -18.06
N LEU A 164 -4.49 -20.82 -17.84
CA LEU A 164 -5.12 -19.90 -18.78
C LEU A 164 -4.04 -19.47 -19.78
N VAL A 165 -4.40 -19.50 -21.06
CA VAL A 165 -3.49 -19.19 -22.16
C VAL A 165 -4.11 -18.07 -22.97
N GLU A 166 -3.37 -16.99 -23.15
CA GLU A 166 -3.72 -15.94 -24.10
C GLU A 166 -3.06 -16.24 -25.45
N CYS A 167 -3.85 -16.17 -26.52
CA CYS A 167 -3.42 -16.51 -27.86
C CYS A 167 -3.53 -15.27 -28.75
N TYR A 168 -2.43 -14.84 -29.34
CA TYR A 168 -2.41 -13.73 -30.32
C TYR A 168 -2.18 -14.29 -31.72
N PRO A 169 -2.89 -13.79 -32.75
CA PRO A 169 -2.61 -14.19 -34.12
C PRO A 169 -1.21 -13.71 -34.54
N THR A 170 -0.39 -14.62 -35.08
CA THR A 170 0.96 -14.30 -35.56
C THR A 170 0.97 -13.51 -36.87
N ARG A 171 -0.21 -13.32 -37.47
CA ARG A 171 -0.43 -12.48 -38.66
C ARG A 171 -1.59 -11.52 -38.40
N PRO A 172 -1.54 -10.27 -38.90
CA PRO A 172 -2.70 -9.39 -38.87
C PRO A 172 -3.89 -10.05 -39.57
N CYS A 173 -5.06 -10.06 -38.92
CA CYS A 173 -6.30 -10.44 -39.57
C CYS A 173 -6.61 -9.37 -40.64
N LEU A 174 -6.29 -9.65 -41.90
CA LEU A 174 -6.77 -8.82 -43.00
C LEU A 174 -8.30 -8.94 -43.07
N PRO A 175 -9.06 -7.83 -42.99
CA PRO A 175 -10.50 -7.89 -43.18
C PRO A 175 -10.79 -8.42 -44.59
N TYR A 176 -11.65 -9.44 -44.68
CA TYR A 176 -12.09 -10.01 -45.94
C TYR A 176 -12.96 -8.99 -46.69
N TYR A 177 -12.33 -8.06 -47.41
CA TYR A 177 -13.04 -7.12 -48.26
C TYR A 177 -13.55 -7.83 -49.52
N ARG A 178 -14.89 -7.92 -49.63
CA ARG A 178 -15.71 -8.17 -50.82
C ARG A 178 -15.13 -9.13 -51.87
N GLN A 179 -15.59 -10.38 -51.85
CA GLN A 179 -15.70 -11.10 -53.12
C GLN A 179 -16.79 -10.43 -53.97
N ALA A 180 -16.37 -9.94 -55.14
CA ALA A 180 -17.21 -9.32 -56.13
C ALA A 180 -18.39 -10.24 -56.52
N ILE A 181 -19.58 -9.66 -56.55
CA ILE A 181 -20.77 -10.26 -57.17
C ILE A 181 -20.43 -10.47 -58.65
N PRO A 182 -20.47 -11.70 -59.19
CA PRO A 182 -20.34 -11.87 -60.63
C PRO A 182 -21.61 -11.29 -61.28
N ALA A 183 -21.42 -10.32 -62.17
CA ALA A 183 -22.50 -9.78 -63.00
C ALA A 183 -23.15 -10.92 -63.78
N VAL A 184 -24.41 -11.21 -63.45
CA VAL A 184 -25.26 -12.14 -64.20
C VAL A 184 -25.46 -11.56 -65.59
N ARG A 185 -24.96 -12.25 -66.61
CA ARG A 185 -25.25 -12.00 -68.02
C ARG A 185 -26.27 -13.06 -68.47
N ARG A 186 -27.48 -12.62 -68.82
CA ARG A 186 -28.54 -13.27 -69.64
C ARG A 186 -29.84 -12.50 -69.33
N GLN A 187 -30.69 -12.08 -70.26
CA GLN A 187 -30.79 -12.21 -71.72
C GLN A 187 -31.61 -11.00 -72.20
#